data_AF-A0A2V7I7X2-F1
#
_entry.id   AF-A0A2V7I7X2-F1
#
_cell.length_a   1.000
_cell.length_b   1.000
_cell.length_c   1.000
_cell.angle_alpha   90.00
_cell.angle_beta   90.00
_cell.angle_gamma   90.00
#
_symmetry.space_group_name_H-M   'P 1'
#
loop_
_entity.id
_entity.type
_entity.pdbx_description
1 polymer ?
#
loop_
_entity_poly.entity_id
_entity_poly.type
_entity_poly.pdbx_seq_one_letter_code
_entity_poly.pdbx_strand_id
1 'polypeptide(L)'
;PDAAAAHALLERRWEGFRDLRSLAEITVRRGDRVERLAGVLLLRAPASVRFEALSPFGTPVLVVAGDAKALTVWEVLAERAYLFPASPDATRRWLGLALGPDELVAILSGHVLPIKD
;
A
#
# COMPACT_ATOMS: atom_id res chain seq x y z
N PRO A 1 -16.19 27.30 -6.90
CA PRO A 1 -15.15 27.99 -6.10
C PRO A 1 -14.48 27.09 -5.04
N ASP A 2 -15.21 26.13 -4.48
CA ASP A 2 -14.73 25.27 -3.38
C ASP A 2 -13.74 24.16 -3.82
N ALA A 3 -14.03 23.45 -4.92
CA ALA A 3 -13.24 22.31 -5.37
C ALA A 3 -11.75 22.65 -5.69
N ALA A 4 -11.49 23.80 -6.32
CA ALA A 4 -10.13 24.22 -6.65
C ALA A 4 -9.29 24.54 -5.39
N ALA A 5 -9.93 25.14 -4.38
CA ALA A 5 -9.30 25.43 -3.10
C ALA A 5 -9.03 24.15 -2.30
N ALA A 6 -10.00 23.21 -2.29
CA ALA A 6 -9.83 21.90 -1.68
C ALA A 6 -8.70 21.09 -2.32
N HIS A 7 -8.61 21.10 -3.65
CA HIS A 7 -7.52 20.44 -4.38
C HIS A 7 -6.15 21.05 -4.03
N ALA A 8 -6.02 22.38 -4.05
CA ALA A 8 -4.77 23.05 -3.68
C ALA A 8 -4.33 22.76 -2.24
N LEU A 9 -5.28 22.56 -1.32
CA LEU A 9 -4.98 22.17 0.05
C LEU A 9 -4.44 20.73 0.14
N LEU A 10 -5.01 19.79 -0.64
CA LEU A 10 -4.53 18.41 -0.70
C LEU A 10 -3.11 18.34 -1.28
N GLU A 11 -2.83 19.10 -2.33
CA GLU A 11 -1.49 19.19 -2.93
C GLU A 11 -0.45 19.70 -1.93
N ARG A 12 -0.75 20.79 -1.21
CA ARG A 12 0.15 21.31 -0.15
C ARG A 12 0.37 20.30 0.97
N ARG A 13 -0.65 19.53 1.33
CA ARG A 13 -0.53 18.49 2.36
C ARG A 13 0.39 17.36 1.88
N TRP A 14 0.30 17.00 0.61
CA TRP A 14 1.17 16.00 0.00
C TRP A 14 2.63 16.44 -0.05
N GLU A 15 2.92 17.70 -0.40
CA GLU A 15 4.30 18.26 -0.36
C GLU A 15 4.96 18.12 1.03
N GLY A 16 4.15 18.17 2.10
CA GLY A 16 4.60 17.98 3.47
C GLY A 16 4.69 16.53 3.93
N PHE A 17 4.15 15.57 3.17
CA PHE A 17 4.11 14.17 3.56
C PHE A 17 5.51 13.54 3.54
N ARG A 18 5.87 12.84 4.62
CA ARG A 18 7.16 12.16 4.77
C ARG A 18 6.98 10.68 4.99
N ASP A 19 6.19 10.34 6.00
CA ASP A 19 5.87 8.96 6.33
C ASP A 19 4.51 8.83 7.02
N LEU A 20 3.99 7.60 7.01
CA LEU A 20 2.83 7.17 7.76
C LEU A 20 3.17 5.86 8.45
N ARG A 21 2.78 5.72 9.72
CA ARG A 21 2.81 4.46 10.43
C ARG A 21 1.45 4.24 11.05
N SER A 22 0.82 3.13 10.72
CA SER A 22 -0.53 2.85 11.16
C SER A 22 -0.72 1.37 11.45
N LEU A 23 -1.58 1.10 12.43
CA LEU A 23 -2.25 -0.19 12.57
C LEU A 23 -3.60 -0.05 11.87
N ALA A 24 -3.84 -0.88 10.86
CA ALA A 24 -5.02 -0.84 10.02
C ALA A 24 -5.90 -2.07 10.26
N GLU A 25 -7.21 -1.85 10.35
CA GLU A 25 -8.19 -2.91 10.18
C GLU A 25 -8.55 -3.01 8.70
N ILE A 26 -8.37 -4.20 8.12
CA ILE A 26 -8.48 -4.42 6.69
C ILE A 26 -9.58 -5.44 6.45
N THR A 27 -10.55 -5.07 5.63
CA THR A 27 -11.58 -5.98 5.12
C THR A 27 -11.34 -6.20 3.63
N VAL A 28 -11.08 -7.45 3.25
CA VAL A 28 -10.90 -7.86 1.85
C VAL A 28 -12.10 -8.70 1.43
N ARG A 29 -12.72 -8.33 0.31
CA ARG A 29 -13.81 -9.11 -0.30
C ARG A 29 -13.35 -9.70 -1.63
N ARG A 30 -13.40 -11.02 -1.76
CA ARG A 30 -13.09 -11.77 -3.00
C ARG A 30 -14.27 -12.67 -3.34
N GLY A 31 -15.09 -12.25 -4.31
CA GLY A 31 -16.35 -12.92 -4.61
C GLY A 31 -17.32 -12.85 -3.42
N ASP A 32 -17.73 -14.02 -2.93
CA ASP A 32 -18.59 -14.22 -1.76
C ASP A 32 -17.82 -14.25 -0.42
N ARG A 33 -16.48 -14.38 -0.46
CA ARG A 33 -15.64 -14.43 0.73
C ARG A 33 -15.30 -13.03 1.23
N VAL A 34 -15.49 -12.82 2.53
CA VAL A 34 -15.05 -11.63 3.26
C VAL A 34 -14.05 -12.05 4.32
N GLU A 35 -12.84 -11.52 4.24
CA GLU A 35 -11.77 -11.73 5.20
C GLU A 35 -11.51 -10.41 5.95
N ARG A 36 -11.32 -10.51 7.27
CA ARG A 36 -10.93 -9.38 8.12
C ARG A 36 -9.61 -9.71 8.79
N LEU A 37 -8.70 -8.76 8.78
CA LEU A 37 -7.39 -8.88 9.39
C LEU A 37 -6.92 -7.54 9.95
N ALA A 38 -6.10 -7.60 10.99
CA ALA A 38 -5.28 -6.46 11.40
C ALA A 38 -4.01 -6.44 10.55
N GLY A 39 -3.52 -5.25 10.23
CA GLY A 39 -2.28 -5.09 9.50
C GLY A 39 -1.47 -3.88 9.94
N VAL A 40 -0.16 -3.93 9.74
CA VAL A 40 0.70 -2.75 9.89
C VAL A 40 0.92 -2.14 8.51
N LEU A 41 0.73 -0.83 8.40
CA LEU A 41 1.04 -0.05 7.21
C LEU A 41 2.11 0.98 7.52
N LEU A 42 3.25 0.85 6.84
CA LEU A 42 4.35 1.81 6.87
C LEU A 42 4.52 2.39 5.48
N LEU A 43 4.38 3.70 5.34
CA LEU A 43 4.62 4.42 4.10
C LEU A 43 5.75 5.40 4.30
N ARG A 44 6.56 5.62 3.27
CA ARG A 44 7.53 6.71 3.20
C ARG A 44 7.61 7.23 1.78
N ALA A 45 7.52 8.55 1.64
CA ALA A 45 7.64 9.21 0.35
C ALA A 45 9.03 8.98 -0.28
N PRO A 46 9.11 8.86 -1.62
CA PRO A 46 7.98 8.86 -2.55
C PRO A 46 7.33 7.49 -2.79
N ALA A 47 8.03 6.38 -2.53
CA ALA A 47 7.64 5.07 -3.06
C ALA A 47 7.89 3.88 -2.12
N SER A 48 8.29 4.14 -0.87
CA SER A 48 8.57 3.06 0.08
C SER A 48 7.30 2.66 0.82
N VAL A 49 6.94 1.39 0.74
CA VAL A 49 5.77 0.81 1.39
C VAL A 49 6.15 -0.48 2.09
N ARG A 50 5.60 -0.72 3.28
CA ARG A 50 5.59 -2.02 3.92
C ARG A 50 4.23 -2.28 4.53
N PHE A 51 3.65 -3.40 4.12
CA PHE A 51 2.42 -3.94 4.63
C PHE A 51 2.71 -5.26 5.34
N GLU A 52 2.13 -5.44 6.52
CA GLU A 52 2.17 -6.70 7.26
C GLU A 52 0.74 -7.14 7.56
N ALA A 53 0.33 -8.32 7.10
CA ALA A 53 -0.90 -8.93 7.59
C ALA A 53 -0.59 -9.68 8.88
N LEU A 54 -1.34 -9.40 9.94
CA LEU A 54 -1.11 -9.97 11.26
C LEU A 54 -2.03 -11.16 11.52
N SER A 55 -1.51 -12.15 12.25
CA SER A 55 -2.32 -13.16 12.91
C SER A 55 -3.15 -12.53 14.04
N PRO A 56 -4.15 -13.25 14.59
CA PRO A 56 -4.88 -12.80 15.77
C PRO A 56 -3.99 -12.48 16.99
N PHE A 57 -2.77 -13.04 17.04
CA PHE A 57 -1.80 -12.82 18.11
C PHE A 57 -0.77 -11.72 17.77
N GLY A 58 -0.96 -10.99 16.66
CA GLY A 58 -0.11 -9.88 16.27
C GLY A 58 1.17 -10.26 15.53
N THR A 59 1.40 -11.54 15.26
CA THR A 59 2.57 -12.00 14.49
C THR A 59 2.33 -11.83 12.99
N PRO A 60 3.27 -11.27 12.21
CA PRO A 60 3.11 -11.18 10.76
C PRO A 60 3.02 -12.57 10.11
N VAL A 61 2.01 -12.78 9.26
CA VAL A 61 1.85 -14.00 8.44
C VAL A 61 2.18 -13.76 6.97
N LEU A 62 2.09 -12.50 6.52
CA LEU A 62 2.49 -12.02 5.21
C LEU A 62 3.17 -10.65 5.38
N VAL A 63 4.33 -10.48 4.76
CA VAL A 63 5.01 -9.17 4.66
C VAL A 63 5.15 -8.81 3.20
N VAL A 64 4.66 -7.64 2.83
CA VAL A 64 4.89 -7.05 1.51
C VAL A 64 5.68 -5.77 1.68
N ALA A 65 6.85 -5.67 1.08
CA ALA A 65 7.69 -4.48 1.14
C ALA A 65 8.10 -4.06 -0.27
N GLY A 66 7.97 -2.77 -0.58
CA GLY A 66 8.30 -2.23 -1.88
C GLY A 66 9.00 -0.89 -1.79
N ASP A 67 9.80 -0.60 -2.81
CA ASP A 67 10.39 0.71 -3.07
C ASP A 67 10.37 1.00 -4.59
N ALA A 68 11.04 2.07 -5.02
CA ALA A 68 11.10 2.45 -6.43
C ALA A 68 11.81 1.40 -7.34
N LYS A 69 12.43 0.36 -6.79
CA LYS A 69 13.22 -0.63 -7.54
C LYS A 69 12.59 -2.01 -7.52
N ALA A 70 12.07 -2.43 -6.37
CA ALA A 70 11.57 -3.79 -6.20
C ALA A 70 10.37 -3.88 -5.26
N LEU A 71 9.63 -4.97 -5.41
CA LEU A 71 8.61 -5.44 -4.50
C LEU A 71 8.98 -6.84 -4.02
N THR A 72 8.97 -7.03 -2.70
CA THR A 72 9.16 -8.33 -2.04
C THR A 72 7.85 -8.74 -1.38
N VAL A 73 7.40 -9.96 -1.66
CA VAL A 73 6.29 -10.62 -0.98
C VAL A 73 6.85 -11.81 -0.21
N TRP A 74 6.74 -11.79 1.11
CA TRP A 74 7.23 -12.84 2.00
C TRP A 74 6.07 -13.51 2.73
N GLU A 75 5.84 -14.78 2.42
CA GLU A 75 4.91 -15.67 3.11
C GLU A 75 5.64 -16.30 4.29
N VAL A 76 5.45 -15.73 5.49
CA VAL A 76 6.25 -16.04 6.68
C VAL A 76 6.13 -17.52 7.06
N LEU A 77 4.90 -18.04 7.10
CA LEU A 77 4.62 -19.42 7.50
C LEU A 77 5.09 -20.47 6.49
N ALA A 78 5.20 -20.09 5.22
CA ALA A 78 5.65 -20.96 4.14
C ALA A 78 7.17 -20.82 3.86
N GLU A 79 7.85 -19.96 4.62
CA GLU A 79 9.28 -19.65 4.46
C GLU A 79 9.67 -19.30 3.02
N ARG A 80 8.78 -18.58 2.32
CA ARG A 80 8.93 -18.32 0.89
C ARG A 80 8.84 -16.83 0.57
N ALA A 81 9.81 -16.35 -0.19
CA ALA A 81 9.85 -14.97 -0.68
C ALA A 81 9.80 -14.92 -2.20
N TYR A 82 9.10 -13.92 -2.71
CA TYR A 82 9.01 -13.59 -4.12
C TYR A 82 9.50 -12.16 -4.33
N LEU A 83 10.40 -11.98 -5.29
CA LEU A 83 10.95 -10.68 -5.64
C LEU A 83 10.50 -10.32 -7.05
N PHE A 84 10.00 -9.10 -7.20
CA PHE A 84 9.54 -8.54 -8.45
C PHE A 84 10.24 -7.18 -8.66
N PRO A 85 10.59 -6.82 -9.90
CA PRO A 85 10.88 -5.42 -10.23
C PRO A 85 9.68 -4.55 -9.84
N ALA A 86 9.93 -3.31 -9.42
CA ALA A 86 8.86 -2.35 -9.18
C ALA A 86 8.13 -2.07 -10.49
N SER A 87 6.91 -2.58 -10.59
CA SER A 87 6.01 -2.35 -11.72
C SER A 87 4.56 -2.38 -11.23
N PRO A 88 3.62 -1.75 -11.94
CA PRO A 88 2.21 -1.84 -11.62
C PRO A 88 1.73 -3.30 -11.54
N ASP A 89 2.25 -4.19 -12.39
CA ASP A 89 1.89 -5.61 -12.38
C ASP A 89 2.36 -6.37 -11.14
N ALA A 90 3.40 -5.89 -10.45
CA ALA A 90 3.94 -6.55 -9.27
C ALA A 90 2.90 -6.65 -8.14
N THR A 91 1.98 -5.69 -8.05
CA THR A 91 0.95 -5.68 -7.01
C THR A 91 -0.31 -6.47 -7.36
N ARG A 92 -0.54 -6.80 -8.64
CA ARG A 92 -1.73 -7.56 -9.06
C ARG A 92 -1.86 -8.88 -8.32
N ARG A 93 -0.73 -9.54 -8.05
CA ARG A 93 -0.70 -10.85 -7.41
C ARG A 93 -1.21 -10.85 -5.96
N TRP A 94 -0.97 -9.77 -5.21
CA TRP A 94 -1.30 -9.72 -3.77
C TRP A 94 -2.43 -8.73 -3.43
N LEU A 95 -2.55 -7.63 -4.17
CA LEU A 95 -3.65 -6.65 -4.02
C LEU A 95 -4.81 -6.87 -4.99
N GLY A 96 -4.60 -7.60 -6.09
CA GLY A 96 -5.56 -7.63 -7.20
C GLY A 96 -5.62 -6.32 -8.00
N LEU A 97 -4.73 -5.36 -7.73
CA LEU A 97 -4.65 -4.05 -8.37
C LEU A 97 -3.31 -3.88 -9.06
N ALA A 98 -3.29 -3.19 -10.20
CA ALA A 98 -2.05 -2.84 -10.90
C ALA A 98 -1.59 -1.45 -10.46
N LEU A 99 -0.72 -1.36 -9.44
CA LEU A 99 -0.25 -0.11 -8.86
C LEU A 99 1.24 -0.18 -8.56
N GLY A 100 1.99 0.83 -8.97
CA GLY A 100 3.37 1.02 -8.57
C GLY A 100 3.50 1.35 -7.07
N PRO A 101 4.68 1.16 -6.46
CA PRO A 101 4.92 1.55 -5.06
C PRO A 101 4.72 3.04 -4.78
N ASP A 102 5.05 3.91 -5.74
CA ASP A 102 4.75 5.35 -5.71
C ASP A 102 3.25 5.62 -5.71
N GLU A 103 2.49 4.92 -6.56
CA GLU A 103 1.05 5.05 -6.65
C GLU A 103 0.37 4.60 -5.36
N LEU A 104 0.86 3.51 -4.75
CA LEU A 104 0.39 3.03 -3.45
C LEU A 104 0.65 4.05 -2.33
N VAL A 105 1.86 4.62 -2.27
CA VAL A 105 2.18 5.63 -1.24
C VAL A 105 1.29 6.87 -1.41
N ALA A 106 1.09 7.34 -2.64
CA ALA A 106 0.22 8.47 -2.92
C ALA A 106 -1.23 8.19 -2.50
N ILE A 107 -1.84 7.10 -2.98
CA ILE A 107 -3.24 6.77 -2.69
C ILE A 107 -3.47 6.58 -1.17
N LEU A 108 -2.60 5.81 -0.51
CA LEU A 108 -2.77 5.48 0.91
C LEU A 108 -2.46 6.64 1.86
N SER A 109 -1.74 7.66 1.38
CA SER A 109 -1.53 8.92 2.12
C SER A 109 -2.57 10.00 1.81
N GLY A 110 -3.51 9.71 0.90
CA GLY A 110 -4.59 10.61 0.51
C GLY A 110 -4.21 11.63 -0.57
N HIS A 111 -3.13 11.39 -1.33
CA HIS A 111 -2.79 12.17 -2.52
C HIS A 111 -3.55 11.66 -3.75
N VAL A 112 -4.14 12.60 -4.49
CA VAL A 112 -4.90 12.31 -5.71
C VAL A 112 -3.91 12.23 -6.87
N LEU A 113 -3.78 11.04 -7.45
CA LEU A 113 -3.00 10.88 -8.67
C LEU A 113 -3.83 11.32 -9.88
N PRO A 114 -3.24 12.05 -10.83
CA PRO A 114 -3.89 12.28 -12.12
C PRO A 114 -4.12 10.93 -12.82
N ILE A 115 -5.25 10.81 -13.52
CA ILE A 115 -5.51 9.67 -14.41
C ILE A 115 -4.45 9.73 -15.52
N LYS A 116 -3.66 8.66 -15.67
CA LYS A 116 -2.71 8.52 -16.78
C LYS A 116 -3.51 8.19 -18.05
N ASP A 117 -3.26 8.94 -19.12
CA ASP A 117 -3.82 8.71 -20.46
C ASP A 117 -3.36 7.37 -21.07
#